data_AF-A0A7Y5IST6-F1
#
_entry.id   AF-A0A7Y5IST6-F1
#
_cell.length_a   1.000
_cell.length_b   1.000
_cell.length_c   1.000
_cell.angle_alpha   90.00
_cell.angle_beta   90.00
_cell.angle_gamma   90.00
#
_symmetry.space_group_name_H-M   'P 1'
#
loop_
_entity.id
_entity.type
_entity.pdbx_description
1 polymer ?
#
loop_
_entity_poly.entity_id
_entity_poly.type
_entity_poly.pdbx_seq_one_letter_code
_entity_poly.pdbx_strand_id
1 'polypeptide(L)'
;MNSGQHAPWFAKRSKDFRRNWKEVTLYPSESFYFRGGGASVHFYAAPAKEVTYARITRDRGRFVMHMFTGSWVEYSFAKSEKLGAMTNYTWPHVWAKFDISMQTLAQHFSSNHIHAVIGNHIGELQAVCEALDIDAVVLR
;
A
#
# COMPACT_ATOMS: atom_id res chain seq x y z
N MET A 1 -2.61 -1.98 4.14
CA MET A 1 -4.08 -2.02 4.22
C MET A 1 -4.62 -0.65 3.88
N ASN A 2 -5.75 -0.58 3.18
CA ASN A 2 -6.52 0.65 3.00
C ASN A 2 -7.92 0.44 3.59
N SER A 3 -8.64 1.51 3.92
CA SER A 3 -9.97 1.47 4.54
C SER A 3 -11.09 1.06 3.57
N GLY A 4 -10.98 -0.15 3.03
CA GLY A 4 -12.03 -0.84 2.28
C GLY A 4 -11.84 -0.88 0.76
N GLN A 5 -10.91 -0.15 0.16
CA GLN A 5 -10.71 -0.15 -1.30
C GLN A 5 -9.26 -0.37 -1.70
N HIS A 6 -9.02 -1.22 -2.69
CA HIS A 6 -7.71 -1.37 -3.32
C HIS A 6 -7.91 -1.99 -4.71
N ALA A 7 -7.06 -1.64 -5.68
CA ALA A 7 -7.17 -2.20 -7.02
C ALA A 7 -7.08 -3.75 -6.99
N PRO A 8 -8.13 -4.48 -7.43
CA PRO A 8 -8.14 -5.95 -7.49
C PRO A 8 -6.97 -6.55 -8.25
N TRP A 9 -6.41 -5.79 -9.21
CA TRP A 9 -5.23 -6.21 -9.97
C TRP A 9 -4.10 -6.72 -9.07
N PHE A 10 -3.91 -6.18 -7.86
CA PHE A 10 -2.84 -6.64 -6.97
C PHE A 10 -3.03 -8.05 -6.38
N ALA A 11 -4.21 -8.67 -6.51
CA ALA A 11 -4.45 -10.02 -6.03
C ALA A 11 -3.61 -11.07 -6.76
N LYS A 12 -3.45 -10.97 -8.09
CA LYS A 12 -2.58 -11.85 -8.91
C LYS A 12 -1.72 -11.12 -9.94
N ARG A 13 -1.93 -9.82 -10.15
CA ARG A 13 -1.31 -8.98 -11.19
C ARG A 13 -1.42 -9.55 -12.60
N SER A 14 -2.52 -10.25 -12.87
CA SER A 14 -2.78 -10.82 -14.20
C SER A 14 -3.36 -9.76 -15.15
N LYS A 15 -3.00 -9.86 -16.44
CA LYS A 15 -3.66 -9.10 -17.52
C LYS A 15 -5.10 -9.55 -17.75
N ASP A 16 -5.43 -10.81 -17.44
CA ASP A 16 -6.82 -11.26 -17.42
C ASP A 16 -7.44 -10.88 -16.08
N PHE A 17 -8.27 -9.83 -16.08
CA PHE A 17 -8.88 -9.31 -14.86
C PHE A 17 -9.66 -10.37 -14.09
N ARG A 18 -10.24 -11.38 -14.77
CA ARG A 18 -11.02 -12.44 -14.13
C ARG A 18 -10.20 -13.26 -13.15
N ARG A 19 -8.90 -13.46 -13.41
CA ARG A 19 -7.99 -14.15 -12.48
C ARG A 19 -7.75 -13.36 -11.20
N ASN A 20 -7.76 -12.03 -11.30
CA ASN A 20 -7.59 -11.15 -10.15
C ASN A 20 -8.88 -11.11 -9.31
N TRP A 21 -10.03 -10.92 -9.98
CA TRP A 21 -11.33 -10.81 -9.33
C TRP A 21 -11.83 -12.11 -8.68
N LYS A 22 -11.35 -13.29 -9.13
CA LYS A 22 -11.64 -14.58 -8.47
C LYS A 22 -11.14 -14.67 -7.03
N GLU A 23 -10.16 -13.84 -6.66
CA GLU A 23 -9.57 -13.82 -5.31
C GLU A 23 -10.20 -12.76 -4.43
N VAL A 24 -11.12 -11.96 -4.98
CA VAL A 24 -11.74 -10.84 -4.28
C VAL A 24 -13.06 -11.29 -3.69
N THR A 25 -13.22 -11.04 -2.40
CA THR A 25 -14.53 -11.07 -1.73
C THR A 25 -14.99 -9.64 -1.49
N LEU A 26 -16.23 -9.33 -1.87
CA LEU A 26 -16.86 -8.07 -1.51
C LEU A 26 -17.63 -8.25 -0.20
N TYR A 27 -17.13 -7.67 0.87
CA TYR A 27 -17.84 -7.66 2.15
C TYR A 27 -18.71 -6.41 2.25
N PRO A 28 -19.92 -6.49 2.84
CA PRO A 28 -20.64 -5.29 3.25
C PRO A 28 -19.76 -4.42 4.13
N SER A 29 -19.71 -3.12 3.85
CA SER A 29 -18.96 -2.17 4.69
C SER A 29 -19.44 -2.23 6.15
N GLU A 30 -18.51 -2.11 7.09
CA GLU A 30 -18.82 -2.11 8.51
C GLU A 30 -19.76 -0.95 8.87
N SER A 31 -20.98 -1.27 9.32
CA SER A 31 -22.05 -0.29 9.59
C SER A 31 -21.69 0.72 10.68
N PHE A 32 -20.77 0.35 11.58
CA PHE A 32 -20.23 1.24 12.61
C PHE A 32 -19.51 2.46 11.99
N TYR A 33 -18.72 2.25 10.94
CA TYR A 33 -17.99 3.33 10.24
C TYR A 33 -18.80 3.90 9.07
N PHE A 34 -19.50 3.05 8.32
CA PHE A 34 -20.13 3.39 7.05
C PHE A 34 -21.64 3.14 7.10
N ARG A 35 -22.37 4.05 7.76
CA ARG A 35 -23.82 3.93 7.98
C ARG A 35 -24.65 3.82 6.69
N GLY A 36 -24.15 4.38 5.58
CA GLY A 36 -24.76 4.28 4.26
C GLY A 36 -24.52 2.95 3.54
N GLY A 37 -23.79 2.01 4.16
CA GLY A 37 -23.39 0.75 3.55
C GLY A 37 -22.24 0.92 2.55
N GLY A 38 -22.18 0.01 1.58
CA GLY A 38 -21.09 -0.11 0.61
C GLY A 38 -20.51 -1.51 0.58
N ALA A 39 -19.46 -1.71 -0.23
CA ALA A 39 -18.76 -2.97 -0.35
C ALA A 39 -17.25 -2.75 -0.22
N SER A 40 -16.63 -3.32 0.81
CA SER A 40 -15.18 -3.36 0.96
C SER A 40 -14.59 -4.51 0.15
N VAL A 41 -13.45 -4.23 -0.49
CA VAL A 41 -12.73 -5.16 -1.36
C VAL A 41 -11.72 -5.92 -0.52
N HIS A 42 -11.97 -7.20 -0.24
CA HIS A 42 -11.06 -8.06 0.51
C HIS A 42 -10.30 -9.01 -0.41
N PHE A 43 -8.97 -9.03 -0.26
CA PHE A 43 -8.04 -10.02 -0.82
C PHE A 43 -6.68 -9.88 -0.13
N TYR A 44 -5.84 -10.91 -0.26
CA TYR A 44 -4.41 -10.83 0.06
C TYR A 44 -3.62 -10.59 -1.24
N ALA A 45 -2.83 -9.52 -1.29
CA ALA A 45 -2.06 -9.19 -2.48
C ALA A 45 -0.93 -10.20 -2.77
N ALA A 46 -0.66 -10.43 -4.06
CA ALA A 46 0.43 -11.31 -4.51
C ALA A 46 1.81 -10.76 -4.11
N PRO A 47 2.80 -11.62 -3.77
CA PRO A 47 4.12 -11.18 -3.34
C PRO A 47 4.89 -10.44 -4.44
N ALA A 48 5.74 -9.49 -4.09
CA ALA A 48 6.53 -8.70 -5.03
C ALA A 48 7.95 -8.55 -4.49
N LYS A 49 8.96 -8.86 -5.33
CA LYS A 49 10.36 -8.80 -4.91
C LYS A 49 10.82 -7.38 -4.62
N GLU A 50 10.29 -6.42 -5.36
CA GLU A 50 10.68 -5.02 -5.26
C GLU A 50 9.44 -4.14 -5.44
N VAL A 51 9.28 -3.19 -4.54
CA VAL A 51 8.17 -2.24 -4.47
C VAL A 51 8.73 -0.90 -4.00
N THR A 52 8.40 0.16 -4.72
CA THR A 52 8.68 1.53 -4.30
C THR A 52 7.49 2.07 -3.54
N TYR A 53 7.75 2.65 -2.38
CA TYR A 53 6.78 3.34 -1.56
C TYR A 53 7.07 4.83 -1.60
N ALA A 54 6.03 5.65 -1.75
CA ALA A 54 6.19 7.09 -1.79
C ALA A 54 4.98 7.84 -1.24
N ARG A 55 5.24 9.04 -0.73
CA ARG A 55 4.22 10.00 -0.32
C ARG A 55 4.76 11.42 -0.38
N ILE A 56 3.99 12.28 -1.02
CA ILE A 56 4.17 13.73 -0.91
C ILE A 56 3.50 14.20 0.38
N THR A 57 4.24 14.91 1.19
CA THR A 57 3.77 15.66 2.36
C THR A 57 4.06 17.15 2.15
N ARG A 58 3.60 17.98 3.08
CA ARG A 58 3.89 19.41 3.09
C ARG A 58 4.63 19.77 4.37
N ASP A 59 5.80 20.37 4.25
CA ASP A 59 6.60 20.87 5.38
C ASP A 59 6.94 22.34 5.16
N ARG A 60 6.60 23.19 6.14
CA ARG A 60 6.83 24.65 6.14
C ARG A 60 6.56 25.35 4.79
N GLY A 61 5.48 24.94 4.12
CA GLY A 61 5.04 25.53 2.85
C GLY A 61 5.58 24.85 1.59
N ARG A 62 6.57 23.97 1.68
CA ARG A 62 7.14 23.22 0.55
C ARG A 62 6.57 21.81 0.45
N PHE A 63 6.50 21.27 -0.76
CA PHE A 63 6.17 19.87 -0.98
C PHE A 63 7.43 19.03 -0.84
N VAL A 64 7.32 17.93 -0.10
CA VAL A 64 8.42 16.98 0.14
C VAL A 64 7.95 15.58 -0.21
N MET A 65 8.62 14.92 -1.14
CA MET A 65 8.37 13.51 -1.44
C MET A 65 9.29 12.62 -0.62
N HIS A 66 8.72 11.88 0.31
CA HIS A 66 9.42 10.81 1.01
C HIS A 66 9.22 9.51 0.24
N MET A 67 10.32 8.80 -0.05
CA MET A 67 10.30 7.56 -0.81
C MET A 67 11.32 6.55 -0.28
N PHE A 68 11.01 5.26 -0.42
CA PHE A 68 11.89 4.15 -0.05
C PHE A 68 11.44 2.85 -0.73
N THR A 69 12.24 1.80 -0.62
CA THR A 69 11.94 0.48 -1.21
C THR A 69 11.51 -0.54 -0.17
N GLY A 70 10.95 -1.63 -0.66
CA GLY A 70 10.70 -2.84 0.10
C GLY A 70 10.20 -3.95 -0.81
N SER A 71 9.54 -4.92 -0.19
CA SER A 71 8.96 -6.08 -0.87
C SER A 71 7.58 -6.41 -0.29
N TRP A 72 6.81 -7.19 -1.04
CA TRP A 72 5.62 -7.86 -0.51
C TRP A 72 5.91 -9.34 -0.37
N VAL A 73 5.59 -9.88 0.79
CA VAL A 73 5.80 -11.29 1.13
C VAL A 73 4.49 -12.06 1.07
N GLU A 74 4.59 -13.35 0.80
CA GLU A 74 3.47 -14.26 0.86
C GLU A 74 3.53 -15.05 2.17
N TYR A 75 2.37 -15.20 2.80
CA TYR A 75 2.19 -16.13 3.90
C TYR A 75 1.22 -17.23 3.47
N SER A 76 1.21 -18.35 4.19
CA SER A 76 0.17 -19.36 3.98
C SER A 76 -1.20 -18.73 4.23
N PHE A 77 -2.23 -19.23 3.51
CA PHE A 77 -3.60 -18.75 3.66
C PHE A 77 -4.05 -18.73 5.13
N ALA A 78 -3.80 -19.82 5.88
CA ALA A 78 -4.14 -19.90 7.29
C ALA A 78 -3.45 -18.82 8.16
N LYS A 79 -2.20 -18.48 7.85
CA LYS A 79 -1.49 -17.40 8.56
C LYS A 79 -2.04 -16.03 8.18
N SER A 80 -2.35 -15.80 6.91
CA SER A 80 -2.99 -14.56 6.45
C SER A 80 -4.35 -14.35 7.10
N GLU A 81 -5.20 -15.38 7.16
CA GLU A 81 -6.49 -15.33 7.86
C GLU A 81 -6.35 -14.97 9.34
N LYS A 82 -5.41 -15.62 10.04
CA LYS A 82 -5.13 -15.32 11.45
C LYS A 82 -4.71 -13.86 11.66
N LEU A 83 -3.80 -13.35 10.83
CA LEU A 83 -3.32 -11.97 10.93
C LEU A 83 -4.39 -10.96 10.51
N GLY A 84 -5.17 -11.26 9.47
CA GLY A 84 -6.27 -10.43 8.99
C GLY A 84 -7.35 -10.24 10.05
N ALA A 85 -7.71 -11.32 10.75
CA ALA A 85 -8.69 -11.30 11.84
C ALA A 85 -8.26 -10.46 13.06
N MET A 86 -6.96 -10.17 13.24
CA MET A 86 -6.45 -9.30 14.30
C MET A 86 -6.52 -7.80 13.95
N THR A 87 -7.02 -7.46 12.76
CA THR A 87 -7.11 -6.09 12.23
C THR A 87 -8.53 -5.85 11.68
N ASN A 88 -8.70 -5.10 10.59
CA ASN A 88 -9.97 -5.08 9.86
C ASN A 88 -9.98 -6.19 8.81
N TYR A 89 -10.59 -7.33 9.16
CA TYR A 89 -10.66 -8.51 8.30
C TYR A 89 -11.34 -8.22 6.96
N THR A 90 -12.31 -7.32 6.89
CA THR A 90 -13.10 -7.07 5.66
C THR A 90 -12.38 -6.21 4.62
N TRP A 91 -11.18 -5.72 4.91
CA TRP A 91 -10.41 -4.79 4.09
C TRP A 91 -9.31 -5.51 3.28
N PRO A 92 -8.67 -4.87 2.28
CA PRO A 92 -7.60 -5.51 1.52
C PRO A 92 -6.26 -5.49 2.25
N HIS A 93 -5.56 -6.62 2.23
CA HIS A 93 -4.29 -6.83 2.93
C HIS A 93 -3.11 -6.95 1.98
N VAL A 94 -2.01 -6.34 2.40
CA VAL A 94 -0.69 -6.48 1.79
C VAL A 94 0.29 -6.74 2.93
N TRP A 95 1.08 -7.82 2.83
CA TRP A 95 2.13 -8.10 3.80
C TRP A 95 3.44 -7.51 3.29
N ALA A 96 3.76 -6.31 3.76
CA ALA A 96 4.95 -5.59 3.32
C ALA A 96 6.14 -5.82 4.25
N LYS A 97 7.33 -5.91 3.66
CA LYS A 97 8.61 -5.78 4.37
C LYS A 97 9.31 -4.54 3.81
N PHE A 98 9.57 -3.55 4.65
CA PHE A 98 10.27 -2.34 4.26
C PHE A 98 11.78 -2.52 4.38
N ASP A 99 12.53 -1.86 3.51
CA ASP A 99 14.00 -1.84 3.55
C ASP A 99 14.55 -0.76 4.51
N ILE A 100 13.65 -0.06 5.21
CA ILE A 100 13.96 0.91 6.24
C ILE A 100 13.43 0.45 7.60
N SER A 101 13.98 1.01 8.67
CA SER A 101 13.48 0.74 10.02
C SER A 101 12.11 1.42 10.26
N MET A 102 11.30 0.84 11.15
CA MET A 102 10.06 1.48 11.60
C MET A 102 10.31 2.82 12.31
N GLN A 103 11.48 2.99 12.93
CA GLN A 103 11.88 4.26 13.54
C GLN A 103 12.12 5.34 12.49
N THR A 104 12.87 5.01 11.42
CA THR A 104 13.07 5.90 10.26
C THR A 104 11.72 6.31 9.68
N LEU A 105 10.81 5.34 9.47
CA LEU A 105 9.48 5.64 8.95
C LEU A 105 8.71 6.58 9.89
N ALA A 106 8.67 6.30 11.19
CA ALA A 106 7.92 7.11 12.16
C ALA A 106 8.47 8.56 12.29
N GLN A 107 9.79 8.74 12.16
CA GLN A 107 10.42 10.05 12.29
C GLN A 107 10.23 10.93 11.05
N HIS A 108 10.22 10.35 9.86
CA HIS A 108 10.24 11.11 8.61
C HIS A 108 8.91 11.11 7.85
N PHE A 109 8.04 10.12 8.09
CA PHE A 109 6.83 9.93 7.29
C PHE A 109 5.60 10.53 7.98
N SER A 110 5.34 11.83 7.74
CA SER A 110 4.21 12.57 8.33
C SER A 110 2.86 12.30 7.63
N SER A 111 2.53 11.04 7.39
CA SER A 111 1.23 10.64 6.81
C SER A 111 0.84 9.24 7.25
N ASN A 112 -0.46 9.00 7.43
CA ASN A 112 -0.99 7.65 7.68
C ASN A 112 -1.20 6.86 6.36
N HIS A 113 -1.08 7.51 5.21
CA HIS A 113 -1.25 6.90 3.89
C HIS A 113 0.08 6.85 3.13
N ILE A 114 0.29 5.75 2.42
CA ILE A 114 1.45 5.51 1.57
C ILE A 114 0.98 4.94 0.24
N HIS A 115 1.60 5.39 -0.86
CA HIS A 115 1.39 4.80 -2.17
C HIS A 115 2.50 3.78 -2.42
N ALA A 116 2.14 2.68 -3.07
CA ALA A 116 3.07 1.62 -3.43
C ALA A 116 2.93 1.31 -4.92
N VAL A 117 4.08 1.16 -5.60
CA VAL A 117 4.17 0.77 -7.00
C VAL A 117 5.19 -0.36 -7.15
N ILE A 118 4.88 -1.36 -7.98
CA ILE A 118 5.76 -2.53 -8.18
C ILE A 118 7.00 -2.11 -8.98
N GLY A 119 8.17 -2.55 -8.52
CA GLY A 119 9.49 -2.22 -9.08
C GLY A 119 10.19 -1.07 -8.35
N ASN A 120 11.44 -0.85 -8.72
CA ASN A 120 12.21 0.34 -8.32
C ASN A 120 11.84 1.53 -9.21
N HIS A 121 11.30 2.58 -8.62
CA HIS A 121 10.96 3.83 -9.31
C HIS A 121 11.57 5.04 -8.59
N ILE A 122 12.59 4.84 -7.76
CA ILE A 122 13.20 5.92 -6.97
C ILE A 122 13.80 6.98 -7.90
N GLY A 123 14.54 6.56 -8.92
CA GLY A 123 15.17 7.48 -9.87
C GLY A 123 14.14 8.29 -10.67
N GLU A 124 13.09 7.64 -11.16
CA GLU A 124 11.99 8.28 -11.88
C GLU A 124 11.24 9.28 -10.99
N LEU A 125 10.97 8.92 -9.73
CA LEU A 125 10.33 9.81 -8.78
C LEU A 125 11.21 11.00 -8.42
N GLN A 126 12.54 10.82 -8.30
CA GLN A 126 13.47 11.93 -8.10
C GLN A 126 13.46 12.89 -9.30
N ALA A 127 13.48 12.37 -10.53
CA ALA A 127 13.41 13.19 -11.74
C ALA A 127 12.08 13.97 -11.83
N VAL A 128 10.96 13.35 -11.44
CA VAL A 128 9.66 14.03 -11.35
C VAL A 128 9.68 15.12 -10.28
N CYS A 129 10.29 14.86 -9.12
CA CYS A 129 10.40 15.85 -8.05
C CYS A 129 11.22 17.08 -8.49
N GLU A 130 12.34 16.86 -9.17
CA GLU A 130 13.17 17.94 -9.74
C GLU A 130 12.37 18.78 -10.75
N ALA A 131 11.65 18.13 -11.68
CA ALA A 131 10.86 18.83 -12.68
C ALA A 131 9.69 19.64 -12.11
N LEU A 132 9.20 19.27 -10.92
CA LEU A 132 8.04 19.88 -10.26
C LEU A 132 8.39 20.76 -9.06
N ASP A 133 9.68 21.00 -8.80
CA ASP A 133 10.17 21.74 -7.62
C ASP A 133 9.64 21.17 -6.29
N ILE A 134 9.75 19.83 -6.15
CA ILE A 134 9.41 19.08 -4.94
C ILE A 134 10.71 18.58 -4.32
N ASP A 135 10.88 18.77 -3.00
CA ASP A 135 12.04 18.24 -2.30
C ASP A 135 11.97 16.71 -2.25
N ALA A 136 12.96 16.02 -2.82
CA ALA A 136 13.02 14.56 -2.84
C ALA A 136 13.85 14.02 -1.65
N VAL A 137 13.25 13.13 -0.85
CA VAL A 137 13.90 12.49 0.30
C VAL A 137 13.81 10.96 0.15
N VAL A 138 14.95 10.34 -0.14
CA VAL A 138 15.08 8.88 -0.15
C VAL A 138 15.46 8.40 1.25
N LEU A 139 14.54 7.71 1.91
CA LEU A 139 14.77 7.15 3.25
C LEU A 139 15.60 5.88 3.17
N ARG A 140 16.48 5.68 4.16
CA ARG A 140 17.38 4.52 4.29
C ARG A 140 17.39 4.01 5.72
#